data_AF-A0A356DY62-F1
#
_entry.id   AF-A0A356DY62-F1
#
_cell.length_a   1.000
_cell.length_b   1.000
_cell.length_c   1.000
_cell.angle_alpha   90.00
_cell.angle_beta   90.00
_cell.angle_gamma   90.00
#
_symmetry.space_group_name_H-M   'P 1'
#
loop_
_entity.id
_entity.type
_entity.pdbx_description
1 polymer ?
#
loop_
_entity_poly.entity_id
_entity_poly.type
_entity_poly.pdbx_seq_one_letter_code
_entity_poly.pdbx_strand_id
1 'polypeptide(L)'
;MFSRQLTSMLVFCFCLLAFLGPLTSCQYQPSSLARTEVPLFVPPTRMISSSTPTLARDPVEILPSATLAVSTATIETIEEQDCQLSTDPDYGFSPDNPIQVGSNQLSDGPERELIYLLTLRGPNREEVFYARQSPQFNQANTIVDPYLVEYDGIKEPLTLYFDLYNYAPLLVPLGFICEAPFPIQPPQE
;
A
#
# COMPACT_ATOMS: atom_id res chain seq x y z
N MET A 1 58.97 -28.33 -35.56
CA MET A 1 57.58 -28.79 -35.27
C MET A 1 56.71 -27.73 -34.59
N PHE A 2 57.19 -26.48 -34.41
CA PHE A 2 56.47 -25.42 -33.66
C PHE A 2 55.71 -24.41 -34.55
N SER A 3 56.05 -24.30 -35.85
CA SER A 3 55.46 -23.31 -36.76
C SER A 3 54.10 -23.72 -37.36
N ARG A 4 53.80 -25.03 -37.45
CA ARG A 4 52.52 -25.54 -37.98
C ARG A 4 51.35 -25.44 -36.99
N GLN A 5 51.63 -25.35 -35.70
CA GLN A 5 50.61 -25.25 -34.64
C GLN A 5 50.03 -23.82 -34.55
N LEU A 6 50.87 -22.81 -34.77
CA LEU A 6 50.48 -21.40 -34.67
C LEU A 6 49.56 -20.97 -35.82
N THR A 7 49.82 -21.46 -37.03
CA THR A 7 48.96 -21.21 -38.20
C THR A 7 47.61 -21.91 -38.09
N SER A 8 47.56 -23.10 -37.48
CA SER A 8 46.30 -23.82 -37.25
C SER A 8 45.40 -23.12 -36.21
N MET A 9 45.99 -22.54 -35.16
CA MET A 9 45.21 -21.78 -34.16
C MET A 9 44.67 -20.46 -34.71
N LEU A 10 45.46 -19.74 -35.50
CA LEU A 10 45.05 -18.47 -36.10
C LEU A 10 43.92 -18.63 -37.11
N VAL A 11 43.93 -19.70 -37.92
CA VAL A 11 42.85 -20.01 -38.88
C VAL A 11 41.57 -20.41 -38.14
N PHE A 12 41.68 -21.20 -37.07
CA PHE A 12 40.52 -21.60 -36.27
C PHE A 12 39.85 -20.41 -35.56
N CYS A 13 40.65 -19.45 -35.07
CA CYS A 13 40.16 -18.24 -34.42
C CYS A 13 39.46 -17.29 -35.41
N PHE A 14 40.00 -17.13 -36.63
CA PHE A 14 39.38 -16.33 -37.68
C PHE A 14 38.06 -16.93 -38.20
N CYS A 15 37.97 -18.27 -38.28
CA CYS A 15 36.73 -18.96 -38.64
C CYS A 15 35.64 -18.84 -37.56
N LEU A 16 36.01 -18.87 -36.28
CA LEU A 16 35.05 -18.68 -35.18
C LEU A 16 34.48 -17.26 -35.15
N LEU A 17 35.32 -16.25 -35.36
CA LEU A 17 34.89 -14.85 -35.40
C LEU A 17 34.02 -14.51 -36.63
N ALA A 18 34.15 -15.24 -37.73
CA ALA A 18 33.31 -15.07 -38.93
C ALA A 18 31.97 -15.81 -38.87
N PHE A 19 31.85 -16.86 -38.04
CA PHE A 19 30.59 -17.59 -37.82
C PHE A 19 29.72 -17.00 -36.71
N LEU A 20 30.29 -16.18 -35.82
CA LEU A 20 29.56 -15.29 -34.91
C LEU A 20 29.25 -13.94 -35.58
N GLY A 21 28.74 -14.03 -36.82
CA GLY A 21 28.18 -12.90 -37.55
C GLY A 21 27.13 -12.16 -36.70
N PRO A 22 27.00 -10.84 -36.90
CA PRO A 22 26.33 -9.94 -35.98
C PRO A 22 24.89 -10.38 -35.80
N LEU A 23 24.53 -10.75 -34.57
CA LEU A 23 23.13 -10.84 -34.17
C LEU A 23 22.54 -9.46 -34.38
N THR A 24 21.71 -9.41 -35.42
CA THR A 24 20.90 -8.32 -35.87
C THR A 24 20.31 -7.62 -34.65
N SER A 25 20.64 -6.34 -34.47
CA SER A 25 19.96 -5.49 -33.51
C SER A 25 18.46 -5.58 -33.80
N CYS A 26 17.70 -6.17 -32.88
CA CYS A 26 16.27 -5.98 -32.88
C CYS A 26 16.03 -4.47 -32.79
N GLN A 27 15.54 -3.88 -33.87
CA GLN A 27 14.94 -2.55 -33.83
C GLN A 27 13.73 -2.67 -32.91
N TYR A 28 13.96 -2.40 -31.63
CA TYR A 28 12.91 -2.22 -30.66
C TYR A 28 12.17 -0.94 -31.04
N GLN A 29 11.04 -1.10 -31.70
CA GLN A 29 10.10 -0.03 -31.94
C GLN A 29 9.20 0.05 -30.70
N PRO A 30 9.34 1.06 -29.82
CA PRO A 30 8.37 1.24 -28.76
C PRO A 30 7.04 1.51 -29.45
N SER A 31 6.10 0.57 -29.29
CA SER A 31 4.71 0.87 -29.60
C SER A 31 4.34 1.99 -28.65
N SER A 32 4.20 3.21 -29.17
CA SER A 32 3.57 4.28 -28.43
C SER A 32 2.20 3.74 -28.05
N LEU A 33 2.03 3.39 -26.78
CA LEU A 33 0.73 3.34 -26.15
C LEU A 33 0.21 4.77 -26.17
N ALA A 34 -0.29 5.20 -27.33
CA ALA A 34 -1.27 6.25 -27.43
C ALA A 34 -2.53 5.70 -26.76
N ARG A 35 -2.50 5.66 -25.42
CA ARG A 35 -3.67 5.51 -24.59
C ARG A 35 -4.55 6.69 -24.94
N THR A 36 -5.61 6.45 -25.70
CA THR A 36 -6.66 7.42 -25.94
C THR A 36 -7.27 7.72 -24.57
N GLU A 37 -6.85 8.82 -23.94
CA GLU A 37 -7.48 9.32 -22.73
C GLU A 37 -8.90 9.76 -23.07
N VAL A 38 -9.82 8.82 -22.97
CA VAL A 38 -11.24 9.12 -22.80
C VAL A 38 -11.46 9.21 -21.29
N PRO A 39 -11.60 10.42 -20.70
CA PRO A 39 -11.95 10.53 -19.30
C PRO A 39 -13.36 9.93 -19.10
N LEU A 40 -13.42 8.81 -18.39
CA LEU A 40 -14.64 8.06 -18.07
C LEU A 40 -15.42 8.65 -16.87
N PHE A 41 -15.11 9.88 -16.46
CA PHE A 41 -15.80 10.52 -15.35
C PHE A 41 -15.97 12.03 -15.56
N VAL A 42 -17.23 12.42 -15.76
CA VAL A 42 -17.69 13.80 -15.61
C VAL A 42 -18.50 13.82 -14.31
N PRO A 43 -18.02 14.47 -13.23
CA PRO A 43 -18.80 14.59 -12.01
C PRO A 43 -20.06 15.41 -12.28
N PRO A 44 -21.23 15.03 -11.75
CA PRO A 44 -22.42 15.88 -11.83
C PRO A 44 -22.17 17.18 -11.04
N THR A 45 -22.41 18.32 -11.68
CA THR A 45 -22.35 19.64 -11.05
C THR A 45 -23.40 19.70 -9.93
N ARG A 46 -22.97 19.46 -8.69
CA ARG A 46 -23.82 19.61 -7.51
C ARG A 46 -24.08 21.10 -7.31
N MET A 47 -25.27 21.56 -7.68
CA MET A 47 -25.75 22.89 -7.32
C MET A 47 -25.83 22.95 -5.79
N ILE A 48 -24.86 23.62 -5.17
CA ILE A 48 -24.89 23.93 -3.74
C ILE A 48 -25.91 25.06 -3.59
N SER A 49 -27.14 24.72 -3.23
CA SER A 49 -28.06 25.70 -2.65
C SER A 49 -27.64 25.92 -1.19
N SER A 50 -26.84 26.97 -0.99
CA SER A 50 -26.63 27.55 0.34
C SER A 50 -27.97 28.09 0.85
N SER A 51 -28.70 27.27 1.62
CA SER A 51 -29.81 27.76 2.42
C SER A 51 -29.26 28.12 3.79
N THR A 52 -29.08 29.43 3.97
CA THR A 52 -28.78 30.07 5.25
C THR A 52 -29.91 29.75 6.24
N PRO A 53 -29.66 29.12 7.41
CA PRO A 53 -30.69 29.00 8.42
C PRO A 53 -30.88 30.35 9.11
N THR A 54 -31.99 31.01 8.80
CA THR A 54 -32.45 32.22 9.48
C THR A 54 -32.87 31.86 10.91
N LEU A 55 -32.15 32.40 11.88
CA LEU A 55 -32.54 32.41 13.29
C LEU A 55 -33.86 33.17 13.44
N ALA A 56 -34.95 32.46 13.71
CA ALA A 56 -36.17 33.01 14.29
C ALA A 56 -36.31 32.46 15.71
N ARG A 57 -36.06 33.33 16.69
CA ARG A 57 -36.55 33.15 18.06
C ARG A 57 -38.03 33.49 18.07
N ASP A 58 -38.84 32.63 18.68
CA ASP A 58 -39.95 33.08 19.51
C ASP A 58 -40.14 32.11 20.70
N PRO A 59 -40.50 32.60 21.90
CA PRO A 59 -40.59 31.78 23.11
C PRO A 59 -42.05 31.48 23.53
N VAL A 60 -42.17 30.53 24.48
CA VAL A 60 -43.33 30.24 25.36
C VAL A 60 -44.40 29.37 24.67
N GLU A 61 -44.87 28.22 25.19
CA GLU A 61 -45.51 28.02 26.50
C GLU A 61 -45.50 26.53 26.94
N ILE A 62 -45.53 26.34 28.25
CA ILE A 62 -45.30 25.10 29.01
C ILE A 62 -46.63 24.40 29.33
N LEU A 63 -46.72 23.06 29.23
CA LEU A 63 -47.26 22.19 30.28
C LEU A 63 -46.95 20.69 29.99
N PRO A 64 -46.75 19.86 31.04
CA PRO A 64 -45.96 18.64 30.97
C PRO A 64 -46.86 17.43 30.69
N SER A 65 -46.37 16.52 29.86
CA SER A 65 -46.82 15.13 29.92
C SER A 65 -45.62 14.28 30.32
N ALA A 66 -45.56 13.98 31.60
CA ALA A 66 -44.63 13.01 32.15
C ALA A 66 -44.89 11.66 31.45
N THR A 67 -43.91 11.19 30.71
CA THR A 67 -43.72 9.76 30.50
C THR A 67 -42.26 9.48 30.82
N LEU A 68 -42.05 8.97 32.02
CA LEU A 68 -40.81 8.32 32.41
C LEU A 68 -40.66 7.07 31.54
N ALA A 69 -40.10 7.23 30.36
CA ALA A 69 -39.37 6.14 29.74
C ALA A 69 -37.92 6.30 30.20
N VAL A 70 -37.64 5.78 31.40
CA VAL A 70 -36.27 5.41 31.76
C VAL A 70 -35.91 4.26 30.83
N SER A 71 -35.51 4.59 29.61
CA SER A 71 -34.81 3.67 28.74
C SER A 71 -33.41 3.57 29.33
N THR A 72 -33.24 2.66 30.26
CA THR A 72 -31.92 2.10 30.57
C THR A 72 -31.49 1.32 29.33
N ALA A 73 -31.14 2.05 28.27
CA ALA A 73 -30.25 1.51 27.27
C ALA A 73 -28.96 1.26 28.03
N THR A 74 -28.75 -0.01 28.39
CA THR A 74 -27.42 -0.51 28.68
C THR A 74 -26.56 -0.02 27.54
N ILE A 75 -25.73 1.00 27.80
CA ILE A 75 -24.58 1.26 26.97
C ILE A 75 -23.72 0.05 27.22
N GLU A 76 -23.95 -1.00 26.41
CA GLU A 76 -22.89 -1.95 26.12
C GLU A 76 -21.77 -1.06 25.60
N THR A 77 -20.77 -0.86 26.46
CA THR A 77 -19.47 -0.34 26.06
C THR A 77 -19.09 -1.11 24.82
N ILE A 78 -19.29 -0.50 23.66
CA ILE A 78 -18.56 -0.89 22.46
C ILE A 78 -17.13 -0.69 22.92
N GLU A 79 -16.44 -1.77 23.26
CA GLU A 79 -14.99 -1.72 23.37
C GLU A 79 -14.55 -1.26 21.99
N GLU A 80 -14.23 0.04 21.88
CA GLU A 80 -13.49 0.59 20.76
C GLU A 80 -12.18 -0.20 20.76
N GLN A 81 -12.16 -1.32 20.04
CA GLN A 81 -10.89 -1.94 19.69
C GLN A 81 -10.21 -0.92 18.81
N ASP A 82 -9.25 -0.22 19.37
CA ASP A 82 -8.30 0.58 18.63
C ASP A 82 -7.19 -0.34 18.12
N CYS A 83 -6.61 -0.01 16.97
CA CYS A 83 -5.37 -0.64 16.55
C CYS A 83 -4.25 -0.39 17.56
N GLN A 84 -3.34 -1.35 17.66
CA GLN A 84 -2.17 -1.21 18.51
C GLN A 84 -1.07 -0.42 17.79
N LEU A 85 -0.52 0.61 18.44
CA LEU A 85 0.61 1.37 17.92
C LEU A 85 1.93 0.64 18.21
N SER A 86 2.86 0.66 17.26
CA SER A 86 4.23 0.24 17.49
C SER A 86 4.98 1.30 18.29
N THR A 87 5.87 0.87 19.19
CA THR A 87 6.87 1.74 19.84
C THR A 87 8.25 1.67 19.17
N ASP A 88 8.40 0.78 18.20
CA ASP A 88 9.64 0.57 17.46
C ASP A 88 9.69 1.53 16.25
N PRO A 89 10.70 2.42 16.17
CA PRO A 89 10.83 3.36 15.06
C PRO A 89 11.14 2.72 13.72
N ASP A 90 11.63 1.48 13.69
CA ASP A 90 11.98 0.78 12.46
C ASP A 90 10.82 -0.08 11.93
N TYR A 91 9.77 -0.30 12.74
CA TYR A 91 8.64 -1.15 12.36
C TYR A 91 7.93 -0.61 11.11
N GLY A 92 7.96 -1.39 10.05
CA GLY A 92 7.44 -1.04 8.73
C GLY A 92 8.32 -0.09 7.93
N PHE A 93 9.29 0.61 8.53
CA PHE A 93 10.17 1.55 7.83
C PHE A 93 11.52 0.94 7.40
N SER A 94 11.82 -0.27 7.86
CA SER A 94 13.02 -1.01 7.49
C SER A 94 12.67 -2.30 6.75
N PRO A 95 13.42 -2.68 5.69
CA PRO A 95 13.26 -4.00 5.05
C PRO A 95 13.55 -5.17 6.00
N ASP A 96 14.33 -4.93 7.07
CA ASP A 96 14.67 -5.92 8.09
C ASP A 96 13.65 -5.96 9.24
N ASN A 97 12.70 -5.01 9.29
CA ASN A 97 11.58 -4.99 10.22
C ASN A 97 10.25 -4.66 9.48
N PRO A 98 9.86 -5.49 8.49
CA PRO A 98 8.68 -5.21 7.67
C PRO A 98 7.38 -5.50 8.43
N ILE A 99 6.27 -4.99 7.91
CA ILE A 99 4.92 -5.36 8.34
C ILE A 99 4.62 -6.76 7.79
N GLN A 100 4.47 -7.73 8.67
CA GLN A 100 4.32 -9.16 8.33
C GLN A 100 2.84 -9.55 8.22
N VAL A 101 2.32 -9.50 6.99
CA VAL A 101 0.90 -9.78 6.67
C VAL A 101 0.68 -11.15 6.04
N GLY A 102 1.69 -12.03 6.04
CA GLY A 102 1.67 -13.31 5.33
C GLY A 102 0.69 -14.34 5.89
N SER A 103 0.18 -15.21 5.01
CA SER A 103 -0.83 -16.24 5.32
C SER A 103 -0.33 -17.64 4.95
N ASN A 104 -1.05 -18.69 5.36
CA ASN A 104 -0.79 -20.06 4.89
C ASN A 104 -1.07 -20.24 3.39
N GLN A 105 -1.83 -19.33 2.80
CA GLN A 105 -2.14 -19.26 1.39
C GLN A 105 -1.45 -18.04 0.78
N LEU A 106 -0.29 -18.27 0.17
CA LEU A 106 0.55 -17.20 -0.40
C LEU A 106 -0.18 -16.32 -1.44
N SER A 107 -1.24 -16.83 -2.10
CA SER A 107 -2.03 -16.03 -3.04
C SER A 107 -2.74 -14.84 -2.39
N ASP A 108 -2.97 -14.89 -1.08
CA ASP A 108 -3.73 -13.87 -0.35
C ASP A 108 -2.82 -12.74 0.13
N GLY A 109 -1.50 -12.94 0.10
CA GLY A 109 -0.49 -11.99 0.54
C GLY A 109 -0.71 -10.57 0.00
N PRO A 110 -0.79 -10.38 -1.33
CA PRO A 110 -1.03 -9.07 -1.92
C PRO A 110 -2.33 -8.41 -1.45
N GLU A 111 -3.42 -9.18 -1.28
CA GLU A 111 -4.69 -8.63 -0.79
C GLU A 111 -4.55 -8.14 0.66
N ARG A 112 -3.82 -8.87 1.51
CA ARG A 112 -3.60 -8.49 2.91
C ARG A 112 -2.73 -7.24 3.05
N GLU A 113 -1.74 -7.04 2.18
CA GLU A 113 -1.00 -5.76 2.11
C GLU A 113 -1.93 -4.59 1.80
N LEU A 114 -2.82 -4.77 0.81
CA LEU A 114 -3.78 -3.74 0.43
C LEU A 114 -4.77 -3.42 1.54
N ILE A 115 -5.32 -4.44 2.21
CA ILE A 115 -6.23 -4.26 3.35
C ILE A 115 -5.55 -3.45 4.46
N TYR A 116 -4.28 -3.74 4.76
CA TYR A 116 -3.52 -2.99 5.75
C TYR A 116 -3.41 -1.51 5.35
N LEU A 117 -2.97 -1.24 4.11
CA LEU A 117 -2.80 0.13 3.59
C LEU A 117 -4.12 0.91 3.55
N LEU A 118 -5.23 0.26 3.17
CA LEU A 118 -6.55 0.87 3.14
C LEU A 118 -7.08 1.24 4.53
N THR A 119 -6.61 0.55 5.57
CA THR A 119 -6.97 0.82 6.97
C THR A 119 -6.06 1.90 7.60
N LEU A 120 -4.85 2.07 7.06
CA LEU A 120 -3.85 3.00 7.57
C LEU A 120 -4.24 4.46 7.27
N ARG A 121 -3.99 5.36 8.22
CA ARG A 121 -4.30 6.79 8.10
C ARG A 121 -3.12 7.64 8.54
N GLY A 122 -2.99 8.82 7.94
CA GLY A 122 -2.08 9.86 8.41
C GLY A 122 -2.42 10.32 9.84
N PRO A 123 -1.51 11.06 10.51
CA PRO A 123 -1.63 11.40 11.93
C PRO A 123 -2.89 12.22 12.29
N ASN A 124 -3.52 12.89 11.32
CA ASN A 124 -4.77 13.63 11.50
C ASN A 124 -5.96 12.96 10.80
N ARG A 125 -5.92 11.64 10.62
CA ARG A 125 -6.92 10.80 9.92
C ARG A 125 -6.96 11.03 8.40
N GLU A 126 -5.90 11.52 7.80
CA GLU A 126 -5.80 11.65 6.35
C GLU A 126 -5.84 10.27 5.68
N GLU A 127 -6.49 10.19 4.53
CA GLU A 127 -6.40 9.01 3.66
C GLU A 127 -4.95 8.82 3.19
N VAL A 128 -4.50 7.58 3.17
CA VAL A 128 -3.18 7.21 2.67
C VAL A 128 -3.28 6.84 1.20
N PHE A 129 -2.44 7.47 0.38
CA PHE A 129 -2.17 7.09 -1.00
C PHE A 129 -0.91 6.24 -1.05
N TYR A 130 -0.89 5.22 -1.91
CA TYR A 130 0.23 4.31 -1.97
C TYR A 130 0.56 3.85 -3.39
N ALA A 131 1.85 3.64 -3.64
CA ALA A 131 2.38 3.08 -4.88
C ALA A 131 3.40 1.98 -4.58
N ARG A 132 3.10 0.75 -5.02
CA ARG A 132 4.00 -0.39 -4.89
C ARG A 132 5.27 -0.18 -5.70
N GLN A 133 6.41 -0.48 -5.10
CA GLN A 133 7.73 -0.39 -5.70
C GLN A 133 8.23 -1.79 -6.11
N SER A 134 9.43 -1.84 -6.73
CA SER A 134 10.07 -3.11 -7.04
C SER A 134 10.41 -3.88 -5.76
N PRO A 135 10.07 -5.18 -5.66
CA PRO A 135 10.44 -6.01 -4.53
C PRO A 135 11.97 -6.07 -4.34
N GLN A 136 12.41 -6.25 -3.10
CA GLN A 136 13.83 -6.36 -2.77
C GLN A 136 14.11 -7.42 -1.71
N PHE A 137 15.36 -7.86 -1.61
CA PHE A 137 15.80 -8.75 -0.54
C PHE A 137 16.26 -7.95 0.67
N ASN A 138 15.85 -8.38 1.87
CA ASN A 138 16.40 -7.90 3.14
C ASN A 138 17.67 -8.68 3.54
N GLN A 139 18.25 -8.37 4.70
CA GLN A 139 19.49 -9.02 5.17
C GLN A 139 19.33 -10.51 5.45
N ALA A 140 18.11 -10.95 5.76
CA ALA A 140 17.75 -12.34 5.95
C ALA A 140 17.42 -13.09 4.64
N ASN A 141 17.67 -12.47 3.47
CA ASN A 141 17.28 -12.97 2.14
C ASN A 141 15.77 -13.24 1.99
N THR A 142 14.94 -12.53 2.76
CA THR A 142 13.48 -12.53 2.56
C THR A 142 13.12 -11.46 1.53
N ILE A 143 12.19 -11.79 0.62
CA ILE A 143 11.65 -10.83 -0.34
C ILE A 143 10.64 -9.96 0.41
N VAL A 144 10.84 -8.64 0.38
CA VAL A 144 9.92 -7.66 0.94
C VAL A 144 9.41 -6.72 -0.15
N ASP A 145 8.18 -6.24 0.04
CA ASP A 145 7.46 -5.37 -0.87
C ASP A 145 7.44 -3.93 -0.34
N PRO A 146 8.19 -3.00 -0.96
CA PRO A 146 8.17 -1.60 -0.55
C PRO A 146 6.96 -0.88 -1.19
N TYR A 147 6.29 -0.05 -0.40
CA TYR A 147 5.25 0.86 -0.85
C TYR A 147 5.67 2.29 -0.52
N LEU A 148 5.66 3.15 -1.54
CA LEU A 148 5.74 4.58 -1.33
C LEU A 148 4.38 5.05 -0.83
N VAL A 149 4.34 5.72 0.32
CA VAL A 149 3.15 6.09 1.07
C VAL A 149 3.12 7.60 1.25
N GLU A 150 1.98 8.20 0.91
CA GLU A 150 1.73 9.64 0.97
C GLU A 150 0.38 9.91 1.66
N TYR A 151 0.23 11.09 2.24
CA TYR A 151 -1.03 11.61 2.74
C TYR A 151 -1.00 13.15 2.70
N ASP A 152 -2.16 13.78 2.75
CA ASP A 152 -2.26 15.24 2.69
C ASP A 152 -1.42 15.92 3.77
N GLY A 153 -0.52 16.82 3.35
CA GLY A 153 0.34 17.59 4.26
C GLY A 153 1.66 16.92 4.65
N ILE A 154 1.94 15.69 4.18
CA ILE A 154 3.28 15.11 4.30
C ILE A 154 4.29 15.89 3.44
N LYS A 155 5.52 16.05 3.94
CA LYS A 155 6.57 16.79 3.20
C LYS A 155 7.21 15.97 2.10
N GLU A 156 7.49 14.71 2.40
CA GLU A 156 8.10 13.75 1.50
C GLU A 156 7.41 12.40 1.71
N PRO A 157 7.23 11.61 0.65
CA PRO A 157 6.65 10.28 0.78
C PRO A 157 7.52 9.38 1.65
N LEU A 158 6.88 8.49 2.41
CA LEU A 158 7.56 7.50 3.24
C LEU A 158 7.55 6.13 2.56
N THR A 159 8.52 5.29 2.85
CA THR A 159 8.50 3.90 2.36
C THR A 159 8.08 2.98 3.49
N LEU A 160 7.02 2.20 3.27
CA LEU A 160 6.65 1.08 4.13
C LEU A 160 7.02 -0.24 3.47
N TYR A 161 7.54 -1.17 4.25
CA TYR A 161 7.97 -2.50 3.81
C TYR A 161 7.01 -3.56 4.32
N PHE A 162 6.61 -4.46 3.43
CA PHE A 162 5.72 -5.57 3.74
C PHE A 162 6.38 -6.91 3.47
N ASP A 163 6.04 -7.89 4.30
CA ASP A 163 6.37 -9.29 4.11
C ASP A 163 5.07 -10.08 4.01
N LEU A 164 4.81 -10.63 2.83
CA LEU A 164 3.63 -11.42 2.52
C LEU A 164 3.80 -12.93 2.78
N TYR A 165 4.98 -13.34 3.24
CA TYR A 165 5.33 -14.75 3.50
C TYR A 165 5.21 -15.10 4.99
N ASN A 166 5.52 -14.16 5.88
CA ASN A 166 5.46 -14.35 7.33
C ASN A 166 4.34 -13.53 7.97
N TYR A 167 3.81 -14.02 9.09
CA TYR A 167 2.83 -13.30 9.90
C TYR A 167 3.38 -12.92 11.27
N ALA A 168 3.10 -11.70 11.70
CA ALA A 168 3.18 -11.27 13.09
C ALA A 168 1.96 -10.40 13.46
N PRO A 169 1.68 -10.18 14.76
CA PRO A 169 0.67 -9.22 15.18
C PRO A 169 0.87 -7.86 14.52
N LEU A 170 -0.20 -7.35 13.93
CA LEU A 170 -0.17 -6.12 13.14
C LEU A 170 -0.24 -4.90 14.05
N LEU A 171 0.77 -4.05 13.95
CA LEU A 171 0.86 -2.78 14.65
C LEU A 171 0.76 -1.63 13.66
N VAL A 172 0.52 -0.42 14.13
CA VAL A 172 0.62 0.81 13.32
C VAL A 172 2.05 1.38 13.41
N PRO A 173 2.70 1.76 12.30
CA PRO A 173 4.02 2.37 12.34
C PRO A 173 3.98 3.74 13.02
N LEU A 174 5.09 4.15 13.65
CA LEU A 174 5.17 5.45 14.30
C LEU A 174 4.83 6.59 13.32
N GLY A 175 3.99 7.53 13.78
CA GLY A 175 3.54 8.67 12.99
C GLY A 175 2.27 8.42 12.17
N PHE A 176 1.73 7.20 12.18
CA PHE A 176 0.44 6.85 11.60
C PHE A 176 -0.59 6.54 12.68
N ILE A 177 -1.86 6.47 12.25
CA ILE A 177 -2.97 5.88 13.00
C ILE A 177 -3.73 4.93 12.07
N CYS A 178 -4.81 4.31 12.57
CA CYS A 178 -5.71 3.50 11.76
C CYS A 178 -7.13 4.08 11.80
N GLU A 179 -7.94 3.74 10.80
CA GLU A 179 -9.39 4.01 10.86
C GLU A 179 -10.12 2.99 11.76
N ALA A 180 -9.62 1.76 11.83
CA ALA A 180 -10.19 0.64 12.59
C ALA A 180 -9.10 -0.41 12.89
N PRO A 181 -9.36 -1.41 13.74
CA PRO A 181 -8.51 -2.60 13.83
C PRO A 181 -8.29 -3.20 12.45
N PHE A 182 -7.06 -3.64 12.17
CA PHE A 182 -6.75 -4.28 10.91
C PHE A 182 -7.63 -5.53 10.74
N PRO A 183 -8.47 -5.61 9.70
CA PRO A 183 -9.40 -6.74 9.49
C PRO A 183 -8.67 -7.92 8.85
N ILE A 184 -7.49 -8.23 9.38
CA ILE A 184 -6.58 -9.26 8.91
C ILE A 184 -6.38 -10.25 10.05
N GLN A 185 -6.86 -11.47 9.86
CA GLN A 185 -6.77 -12.52 10.88
C GLN A 185 -5.39 -13.21 10.85
N PRO A 186 -4.91 -13.73 11.98
CA PRO A 186 -3.76 -14.63 11.98
C PRO A 186 -4.05 -15.87 11.11
N PRO A 187 -3.01 -16.46 10.48
CA PRO A 187 -3.15 -17.72 9.77
C PRO A 187 -3.70 -18.81 10.71
N GLN A 188 -4.67 -19.59 10.24
CA GLN A 188 -5.24 -20.70 11.02
C GLN A 188 -4.33 -21.93 10.95
N GLU A 189 -4.06 -22.58 12.09
CA GLU A 189 -3.29 -23.84 12.15
C GLU A 189 -3.96 -25.01 11.42
#